data_AF-A0A7C4HKC5-F1
#
_entry.id   AF-A0A7C4HKC5-F1
#
_cell.length_a   1.000
_cell.length_b   1.000
_cell.length_c   1.000
_cell.angle_alpha   90.00
_cell.angle_beta   90.00
_cell.angle_gamma   90.00
#
_symmetry.space_group_name_H-M   'P 1'
#
loop_
_entity.id
_entity.type
_entity.pdbx_description
1 polymer ?
#
loop_
_entity_poly.entity_id
_entity_poly.type
_entity_poly.pdbx_seq_one_letter_code
_entity_poly.pdbx_strand_id
1 'polypeptide(L)'
;MVASGHTPLPPYRLETIFRTNVQSALNAGRYRQMMENVSRRPYWQYIAVGDGRTRPSHAAHDGEVYRADDPFWDHWFPPNDYNCRCTVRALSQEEVRSRGLDVETTAPGDYSEFNVPRFDANPAAVKWQADLERLSPEARAVVQGLGRCTTPEQAAERLTRLTDGVVASGSPATVAPISLQAADLPNNNRGQADYFNGAITLRPDVYQVIERSLADGTASAEDLNAFFTLTHEYGHQVGLPVLKSVADVPGNKALIEAVNELWARNATGMVMETLGVRYQPRELTQWIDQRSYPSWTDGLRQVLGAAGLSNAEQYQFVADLNHNRDPGEFSDMIWKLLKKRGVTGEGNFGEVLLSEKKIAALLGELNHSPSR
;
A
#
# COMPACT_ATOMS: atom_id res chain seq x y z
N MET A 1 4.41 9.27 28.18
CA MET A 1 3.09 9.34 28.84
C MET A 1 2.10 9.86 27.83
N VAL A 2 1.05 9.08 27.56
CA VAL A 2 0.13 9.24 26.43
C VAL A 2 -0.78 10.45 26.66
N ALA A 3 -0.71 11.44 25.77
CA ALA A 3 -1.60 12.60 25.72
C ALA A 3 -2.52 12.55 24.48
N SER A 4 -2.99 11.37 24.11
CA SER A 4 -4.10 11.19 23.19
C SER A 4 -5.26 10.59 24.00
N GLY A 5 -6.34 11.35 24.17
CA GLY A 5 -7.52 10.99 24.99
C GLY A 5 -8.33 9.80 24.45
N HIS A 6 -7.68 8.80 23.86
CA HIS A 6 -8.29 7.56 23.41
C HIS A 6 -8.03 6.47 24.44
N THR A 7 -9.10 5.98 25.07
CA THR A 7 -9.03 4.70 25.79
C THR A 7 -8.74 3.60 24.78
N PRO A 8 -7.60 2.88 24.86
CA PRO A 8 -7.31 1.80 23.94
C PRO A 8 -8.42 0.75 24.00
N LEU A 9 -8.86 0.27 22.83
CA LEU A 9 -9.87 -0.78 22.78
C LEU A 9 -9.32 -2.03 23.48
N PRO A 10 -10.15 -2.73 24.28
CA PRO A 10 -9.68 -3.92 24.98
C PRO A 10 -9.26 -5.01 23.98
N PRO A 11 -8.25 -5.85 24.30
CA PRO A 11 -7.66 -6.80 23.34
C PRO A 11 -8.67 -7.70 22.62
N TYR A 12 -9.68 -8.22 23.33
CA TYR A 12 -10.72 -9.08 22.74
C TYR A 12 -11.54 -8.36 21.65
N ARG A 13 -11.72 -7.03 21.79
CA ARG A 13 -12.46 -6.22 20.83
C ARG A 13 -11.61 -5.95 19.60
N LEU A 14 -10.33 -5.66 19.77
CA LEU A 14 -9.38 -5.55 18.67
C LEU A 14 -9.28 -6.86 17.88
N GLU A 15 -9.19 -8.00 18.57
CA GLU A 15 -9.17 -9.32 17.94
C GLU A 15 -10.45 -9.56 17.12
N THR A 16 -11.62 -9.24 17.69
CA THR A 16 -12.91 -9.41 16.99
C THR A 16 -12.98 -8.53 15.74
N ILE A 17 -12.56 -7.26 15.83
CA ILE A 17 -12.52 -6.33 14.68
C ILE A 17 -11.57 -6.87 13.61
N PHE A 18 -10.34 -7.21 13.98
CA PHE A 18 -9.33 -7.73 13.07
C PHE A 18 -9.81 -9.00 12.36
N ARG A 19 -10.27 -10.00 13.13
CA ARG A 19 -10.74 -11.27 12.58
C ARG A 19 -11.92 -11.09 11.64
N THR A 20 -12.90 -10.25 12.01
CA THR A 20 -14.09 -10.01 11.18
C THR A 20 -13.71 -9.37 9.85
N ASN A 21 -12.84 -8.35 9.88
CA ASN A 21 -12.40 -7.65 8.66
C ASN A 21 -11.57 -8.57 7.75
N VAL A 22 -10.63 -9.33 8.30
CA VAL A 22 -9.80 -10.28 7.53
C VAL A 22 -10.65 -11.38 6.92
N GLN A 23 -11.58 -11.97 7.68
CA GLN A 23 -12.45 -13.03 7.18
C GLN A 23 -13.37 -12.53 6.06
N SER A 24 -13.92 -11.32 6.21
CA SER A 24 -14.75 -10.68 5.19
C SER A 24 -13.95 -10.44 3.89
N ALA A 25 -12.73 -9.90 4.00
CA ALA A 25 -11.87 -9.65 2.85
C ALA A 25 -11.46 -10.95 2.12
N LEU A 26 -11.11 -12.00 2.87
CA LEU A 26 -10.77 -13.32 2.31
C LEU A 26 -11.97 -13.94 1.57
N ASN A 27 -13.16 -13.88 2.16
CA ASN A 27 -14.37 -14.41 1.53
C ASN A 27 -14.80 -13.58 0.31
N ALA A 28 -14.60 -12.26 0.32
CA ALA A 28 -14.80 -11.41 -0.86
C ALA A 28 -13.88 -11.81 -2.02
N GLY A 29 -12.61 -12.12 -1.74
CA GLY A 29 -11.68 -12.66 -2.73
C GLY A 29 -12.12 -14.03 -3.26
N ARG A 30 -12.51 -14.95 -2.38
CA ARG A 30 -13.00 -16.29 -2.76
C ARG A 30 -14.25 -16.23 -3.63
N TYR A 31 -15.23 -15.41 -3.26
CA TYR A 31 -16.44 -15.22 -4.06
C TYR A 31 -16.10 -14.76 -5.48
N ARG A 32 -15.20 -13.78 -5.65
CA ARG A 32 -14.77 -13.31 -6.97
C ARG A 32 -14.18 -14.45 -7.80
N GLN A 33 -13.28 -15.23 -7.21
CA GLN A 33 -12.68 -16.40 -7.86
C GLN A 33 -13.73 -17.47 -8.23
N MET A 34 -14.72 -17.68 -7.36
CA MET A 34 -15.82 -18.62 -7.61
C MET A 34 -16.71 -18.12 -8.75
N MET A 35 -17.07 -16.83 -8.75
CA MET A 35 -17.86 -16.18 -9.80
C MET A 35 -17.20 -16.26 -11.17
N GLU A 36 -15.89 -16.02 -11.25
CA GLU A 36 -15.09 -16.18 -12.48
C GLU A 36 -15.14 -17.62 -13.03
N ASN A 37 -15.44 -18.61 -12.19
CA ASN A 37 -15.43 -20.03 -12.54
C ASN A 37 -16.83 -20.70 -12.52
N VAL A 38 -17.90 -19.92 -12.40
CA VAL A 38 -19.29 -20.44 -12.35
C VAL A 38 -19.63 -21.30 -13.57
N SER A 39 -19.08 -20.98 -14.74
CA SER A 39 -19.28 -21.76 -15.97
C SER A 39 -18.83 -23.23 -15.86
N ARG A 40 -17.84 -23.52 -14.99
CA ARG A 40 -17.32 -24.88 -14.76
C ARG A 40 -17.79 -25.47 -13.44
N ARG A 41 -18.05 -24.62 -12.44
CA ARG A 41 -18.46 -25.02 -11.08
C ARG A 41 -19.73 -24.26 -10.65
N PRO A 42 -20.88 -24.56 -11.27
CA PRO A 42 -22.11 -23.78 -11.08
C PRO A 42 -22.85 -24.09 -9.77
N TYR A 43 -22.42 -25.10 -9.00
CA TYR A 43 -23.07 -25.48 -7.75
C TYR A 43 -22.17 -25.13 -6.58
N TRP A 44 -22.72 -24.53 -5.55
CA TRP A 44 -21.99 -24.13 -4.36
C TRP A 44 -22.57 -24.86 -3.16
N GLN A 45 -21.68 -25.33 -2.29
CA GLN A 45 -22.07 -26.03 -1.07
C GLN A 45 -21.66 -25.23 0.15
N TYR A 46 -22.60 -25.03 1.07
CA TYR A 46 -22.33 -24.41 2.35
C TYR A 46 -21.63 -25.40 3.28
N ILE A 47 -20.56 -24.95 3.95
CA ILE A 47 -19.75 -25.78 4.85
C ILE A 47 -19.63 -25.06 6.20
N ALA A 48 -20.29 -25.62 7.21
CA ALA A 48 -20.08 -25.26 8.59
C ALA A 48 -18.88 -26.03 9.18
N VAL A 49 -18.29 -25.51 10.26
CA VAL A 49 -17.18 -26.22 10.93
C VAL A 49 -17.69 -27.45 11.70
N GLY A 50 -18.94 -27.40 12.18
CA GLY A 50 -19.58 -28.51 12.90
C GLY A 50 -19.06 -28.74 14.32
N ASP A 51 -18.25 -27.82 14.87
CA ASP A 51 -17.78 -27.90 16.26
C ASP A 51 -18.77 -27.27 17.25
N GLY A 52 -18.51 -27.41 18.56
CA GLY A 52 -19.36 -26.85 19.62
C GLY A 52 -19.44 -25.31 19.66
N ARG A 53 -18.74 -24.60 18.77
CA ARG A 53 -18.82 -23.14 18.60
C ARG A 53 -19.59 -22.74 17.35
N THR A 54 -20.01 -23.72 16.54
CA THR A 54 -20.85 -23.51 15.37
C THR A 54 -22.26 -23.20 15.85
N ARG A 55 -22.83 -22.09 15.39
CA ARG A 55 -24.19 -21.69 15.76
C ARG A 55 -25.19 -22.70 15.17
N PRO A 56 -26.29 -23.02 15.87
CA PRO A 56 -27.30 -23.94 15.34
C PRO A 56 -27.82 -23.54 13.96
N SER A 57 -28.01 -22.24 13.72
CA SER A 57 -28.44 -21.71 12.42
C SER A 57 -27.43 -21.99 11.29
N HIS A 58 -26.13 -21.93 11.58
CA HIS A 58 -25.11 -22.26 10.58
C HIS A 58 -25.00 -23.77 10.38
N ALA A 59 -25.16 -24.56 11.44
CA ALA A 59 -25.14 -26.02 11.36
C ALA A 59 -26.36 -26.56 10.58
N ALA A 60 -27.50 -25.88 10.62
CA ALA A 60 -28.70 -26.26 9.88
C ALA A 60 -28.47 -26.28 8.35
N HIS A 61 -27.65 -25.37 7.83
CA HIS A 61 -27.33 -25.28 6.41
C HIS A 61 -26.08 -26.09 6.00
N ASP A 62 -25.45 -26.81 6.94
CA ASP A 62 -24.23 -27.56 6.61
C ASP A 62 -24.50 -28.64 5.56
N GLY A 63 -23.75 -28.59 4.47
CA GLY A 63 -23.85 -29.54 3.39
C GLY A 63 -24.89 -29.21 2.32
N GLU A 64 -25.78 -28.24 2.55
CA GLU A 64 -26.76 -27.80 1.54
C GLU A 64 -26.06 -27.27 0.28
N VAL A 65 -26.61 -27.61 -0.88
CA VAL A 65 -26.06 -27.24 -2.18
C VAL A 65 -27.09 -26.44 -2.97
N TYR A 66 -26.70 -25.25 -3.41
CA TYR A 66 -27.52 -24.40 -4.27
C TYR A 66 -26.74 -24.08 -5.56
N ARG A 67 -27.44 -23.62 -6.58
CA ARG A 67 -26.75 -23.00 -7.72
C ARG A 67 -26.07 -21.70 -7.29
N ALA A 68 -25.00 -21.32 -7.98
CA ALA A 68 -24.23 -20.10 -7.70
C ALA A 68 -25.07 -18.81 -7.84
N ASP A 69 -26.12 -18.83 -8.66
CA ASP A 69 -27.05 -17.73 -8.92
C ASP A 69 -28.31 -17.78 -8.03
N ASP A 70 -28.36 -18.67 -7.05
CA ASP A 70 -29.49 -18.79 -6.14
C ASP A 70 -29.51 -17.65 -5.09
N PRO A 71 -30.68 -17.03 -4.81
CA PRO A 71 -30.82 -15.98 -3.78
C PRO A 71 -30.39 -16.40 -2.37
N PHE A 72 -30.27 -17.70 -2.07
CA PHE A 72 -29.67 -18.18 -0.84
C PHE A 72 -28.31 -17.51 -0.55
N TRP A 73 -27.48 -17.32 -1.59
CA TRP A 73 -26.15 -16.70 -1.44
C TRP A 73 -26.18 -15.21 -1.17
N ASP A 74 -27.33 -14.54 -1.29
CA ASP A 74 -27.46 -13.13 -0.93
C ASP A 74 -27.45 -12.94 0.60
N HIS A 75 -27.76 -13.99 1.36
CA HIS A 75 -27.83 -13.95 2.83
C HIS A 75 -26.88 -14.94 3.52
N TRP A 76 -26.57 -16.07 2.88
CA TRP A 76 -25.81 -17.16 3.50
C TRP A 76 -24.39 -17.34 2.96
N PHE A 77 -23.86 -16.36 2.24
CA PHE A 77 -22.44 -16.36 1.88
C PHE A 77 -21.56 -15.82 3.03
N PRO A 78 -20.69 -16.63 3.64
CA PRO A 78 -19.94 -16.25 4.83
C PRO A 78 -19.04 -15.01 4.67
N PRO A 79 -18.75 -14.27 5.76
CA PRO A 79 -19.22 -14.52 7.13
C PRO A 79 -20.68 -14.12 7.34
N ASN A 80 -21.44 -14.94 8.06
CA ASN A 80 -22.86 -14.69 8.38
C ASN A 80 -23.05 -14.11 9.80
N ASP A 81 -21.97 -14.01 10.59
CA ASP A 81 -21.95 -13.38 11.91
C ASP A 81 -20.49 -13.14 12.35
N TYR A 82 -20.29 -12.37 13.43
CA TYR A 82 -19.05 -12.26 14.15
C TYR A 82 -18.50 -13.65 14.48
N ASN A 83 -17.21 -13.84 14.17
CA ASN A 83 -16.48 -15.09 14.41
C ASN A 83 -17.00 -16.30 13.61
N CYS A 84 -17.79 -16.05 12.56
CA CYS A 84 -18.15 -17.09 11.60
C CYS A 84 -16.89 -17.66 10.94
N ARG A 85 -16.83 -19.00 10.88
CA ARG A 85 -15.74 -19.78 10.26
C ARG A 85 -16.25 -20.67 9.13
N CYS A 86 -17.51 -20.49 8.73
CA CYS A 86 -18.10 -21.23 7.63
C CYS A 86 -17.44 -20.82 6.31
N THR A 87 -17.49 -21.70 5.33
CA THR A 87 -16.95 -21.48 3.99
C THR A 87 -17.91 -22.01 2.94
N VAL A 88 -17.66 -21.66 1.69
CA VAL A 88 -18.38 -22.20 0.53
C VAL A 88 -17.42 -23.00 -0.33
N ARG A 89 -17.90 -24.12 -0.88
CA ARG A 89 -17.16 -24.97 -1.82
C ARG A 89 -17.86 -24.96 -3.17
N ALA A 90 -17.14 -24.56 -4.22
CA ALA A 90 -17.63 -24.64 -5.59
C ALA A 90 -17.46 -26.05 -6.16
N LEU A 91 -18.54 -26.61 -6.70
CA LEU A 91 -18.69 -27.96 -7.22
C LEU A 91 -19.09 -27.92 -8.70
N SER A 92 -18.50 -28.82 -9.47
CA SER A 92 -18.96 -29.18 -10.80
C SER A 92 -20.19 -30.09 -10.73
N GLN A 93 -20.92 -30.19 -11.83
CA GLN A 93 -22.04 -31.12 -11.96
C GLN A 93 -21.64 -32.57 -11.66
N GLU A 94 -20.42 -32.96 -12.03
CA GLU A 94 -19.92 -34.33 -11.80
C GLU A 94 -19.61 -34.58 -10.33
N GLU A 95 -19.07 -33.59 -9.62
CA GLU A 95 -18.87 -33.69 -8.16
C GLU A 95 -20.19 -33.79 -7.40
N VAL A 96 -21.24 -33.08 -7.84
CA VAL A 96 -22.59 -33.19 -7.27
C VAL A 96 -23.12 -34.63 -7.45
N ARG A 97 -23.05 -35.17 -8.67
CA ARG A 97 -23.53 -36.54 -8.97
C ARG A 97 -22.74 -37.61 -8.25
N SER A 98 -21.41 -37.57 -8.34
CA SER A 98 -20.52 -38.60 -7.76
C SER A 98 -20.58 -38.65 -6.23
N ARG A 99 -20.93 -37.54 -5.58
CA ARG A 99 -21.11 -37.46 -4.13
C ARG A 99 -22.56 -37.70 -3.68
N GLY A 100 -23.49 -37.86 -4.61
CA GLY A 100 -24.91 -38.02 -4.30
C GLY A 100 -25.49 -36.84 -3.53
N LEU A 101 -25.07 -35.61 -3.88
CA LEU A 101 -25.56 -34.39 -3.23
C LEU A 101 -26.86 -33.95 -3.91
N ASP A 102 -27.86 -33.63 -3.10
CA ASP A 102 -29.09 -32.99 -3.56
C ASP A 102 -28.85 -31.49 -3.78
N VAL A 103 -29.40 -30.96 -4.88
CA VAL A 103 -29.36 -29.52 -5.18
C VAL A 103 -30.70 -28.93 -4.81
N GLU A 104 -30.68 -28.05 -3.82
CA GLU A 104 -31.84 -27.32 -3.36
C GLU A 104 -32.29 -26.31 -4.43
N THR A 105 -33.61 -26.20 -4.61
CA THR A 105 -34.24 -25.30 -5.60
C THR A 105 -35.18 -24.29 -4.96
N THR A 106 -35.27 -24.28 -3.63
CA THR A 106 -36.13 -23.38 -2.88
C THR A 106 -35.28 -22.79 -1.77
N ALA A 107 -34.90 -21.53 -1.91
CA ALA A 107 -34.31 -20.79 -0.82
C ALA A 107 -35.27 -20.84 0.39
N PRO A 108 -34.82 -21.27 1.59
CA PRO A 108 -35.63 -21.22 2.79
C PRO A 108 -36.34 -19.86 2.93
N GLY A 109 -37.64 -19.86 3.26
CA GLY A 109 -38.42 -18.64 3.43
C GLY A 109 -37.90 -17.75 4.57
N ASP A 110 -38.24 -16.46 4.49
CA ASP A 110 -37.97 -15.36 5.44
C ASP A 110 -36.76 -15.54 6.39
N TYR A 111 -35.60 -15.05 5.97
CA TYR A 111 -34.36 -15.04 6.77
C TYR A 111 -34.32 -13.96 7.85
N SER A 112 -35.40 -13.22 8.11
CA SER A 112 -35.42 -12.11 9.05
C SER A 112 -35.01 -12.49 10.48
N GLU A 113 -35.20 -13.75 10.89
CA GLU A 113 -34.76 -14.24 12.22
C GLU A 113 -33.24 -14.38 12.36
N PHE A 114 -32.50 -14.46 11.24
CA PHE A 114 -31.04 -14.61 11.20
C PHE A 114 -30.30 -13.33 10.85
N ASN A 115 -31.01 -12.22 10.65
CA ASN A 115 -30.42 -10.92 10.35
C ASN A 115 -29.63 -10.40 11.57
N VAL A 116 -28.35 -10.77 11.63
CA VAL A 116 -27.39 -10.06 12.47
C VAL A 116 -27.09 -8.75 11.75
N PRO A 117 -27.35 -7.58 12.37
CA PRO A 117 -27.07 -6.30 11.74
C PRO A 117 -25.62 -6.26 11.24
N ARG A 118 -25.41 -5.91 9.96
CA ARG A 118 -24.12 -5.90 9.22
C ARG A 118 -23.67 -7.24 8.61
N PHE A 119 -24.47 -8.30 8.74
CA PHE A 119 -24.26 -9.59 8.05
C PHE A 119 -25.52 -10.03 7.27
N ASP A 120 -26.44 -9.10 7.05
CA ASP A 120 -27.73 -9.24 6.37
C ASP A 120 -27.63 -9.24 4.83
N ALA A 121 -26.42 -9.14 4.30
CA ALA A 121 -26.12 -9.20 2.88
C ALA A 121 -24.81 -9.95 2.63
N ASN A 122 -24.69 -10.53 1.44
CA ASN A 122 -23.48 -11.15 0.97
C ASN A 122 -22.33 -10.13 0.98
N PRO A 123 -21.35 -10.25 1.90
CA PRO A 123 -20.29 -9.27 2.08
C PRO A 123 -19.30 -9.27 0.90
N ALA A 124 -19.38 -10.28 0.04
CA ALA A 124 -18.59 -10.36 -1.17
C ALA A 124 -19.28 -9.74 -2.40
N ALA A 125 -20.61 -9.69 -2.43
CA ALA A 125 -21.38 -9.07 -3.51
C ALA A 125 -21.68 -7.58 -3.22
N VAL A 126 -21.87 -7.22 -1.95
CA VAL A 126 -22.14 -5.84 -1.53
C VAL A 126 -20.87 -5.18 -1.03
N LYS A 127 -20.47 -4.10 -1.71
CA LYS A 127 -19.35 -3.26 -1.25
C LYS A 127 -19.74 -2.58 0.05
N TRP A 128 -18.99 -2.84 1.12
CA TRP A 128 -19.18 -2.15 2.40
C TRP A 128 -19.16 -0.63 2.21
N GLN A 129 -20.16 0.03 2.77
CA GLN A 129 -20.23 1.49 2.86
C GLN A 129 -20.31 1.87 4.34
N ALA A 130 -19.56 2.90 4.72
CA ALA A 130 -19.61 3.41 6.07
C ALA A 130 -20.99 4.04 6.31
N ASP A 131 -21.69 3.58 7.34
CA ASP A 131 -22.84 4.32 7.88
C ASP A 131 -22.31 5.54 8.65
N LEU A 132 -22.23 6.64 7.92
CA LEU A 132 -21.68 7.90 8.40
C LEU A 132 -22.55 8.54 9.47
N GLU A 133 -23.84 8.23 9.53
CA GLU A 133 -24.77 8.81 10.52
C GLU A 133 -24.42 8.39 11.94
N ARG A 134 -23.76 7.23 12.10
CA ARG A 134 -23.30 6.71 13.39
C ARG A 134 -22.01 7.35 13.89
N LEU A 135 -21.32 8.11 13.06
CA LEU A 135 -20.11 8.85 13.44
C LEU A 135 -20.50 10.19 14.07
N SER A 136 -19.71 10.65 15.05
CA SER A 136 -19.82 12.04 15.53
C SER A 136 -19.62 13.02 14.37
N PRO A 137 -20.11 14.26 14.44
CA PRO A 137 -19.88 15.26 13.39
C PRO A 137 -18.40 15.38 12.99
N GLU A 138 -17.49 15.32 13.97
CA GLU A 138 -16.04 15.40 13.76
C GLU A 138 -15.51 14.15 13.04
N ALA A 139 -15.87 12.95 13.51
CA ALA A 139 -15.46 11.70 12.88
C ALA A 139 -16.06 11.54 11.48
N ARG A 140 -17.29 12.02 11.28
CA ARG A 140 -17.96 12.05 9.98
C ARG A 140 -17.25 12.98 9.01
N ALA A 141 -16.88 14.18 9.45
CA ALA A 141 -16.10 15.12 8.64
C ALA A 141 -14.74 14.51 8.25
N VAL A 142 -14.08 13.81 9.18
CA VAL A 142 -12.85 13.05 8.86
C VAL A 142 -13.12 11.98 7.82
N VAL A 143 -14.11 11.10 8.00
CA VAL A 143 -14.39 10.00 7.06
C VAL A 143 -14.89 10.49 5.71
N GLN A 144 -15.65 11.59 5.67
CA GLN A 144 -16.03 12.25 4.43
C GLN A 144 -14.80 12.88 3.75
N GLY A 145 -13.90 13.46 4.55
CA GLY A 145 -12.59 13.93 4.12
C GLY A 145 -11.61 12.80 3.78
N LEU A 146 -11.87 11.55 4.20
CA LEU A 146 -11.14 10.35 3.78
C LEU A 146 -11.44 9.98 2.33
N GLY A 147 -12.46 10.59 1.72
CA GLY A 147 -12.74 10.49 0.29
C GLY A 147 -11.59 10.95 -0.61
N ARG A 148 -11.80 10.85 -1.91
CA ARG A 148 -10.85 11.30 -2.93
C ARG A 148 -10.50 12.78 -2.71
N CYS A 149 -9.20 13.10 -2.76
CA CYS A 149 -8.75 14.48 -2.76
C CYS A 149 -9.07 15.10 -4.13
N THR A 150 -9.83 16.20 -4.14
CA THR A 150 -10.21 16.92 -5.37
C THR A 150 -9.41 18.19 -5.59
N THR A 151 -8.65 18.64 -4.58
CA THR A 151 -7.80 19.83 -4.66
C THR A 151 -6.40 19.58 -4.08
N PRO A 152 -5.40 20.37 -4.47
CA PRO A 152 -4.06 20.31 -3.88
C PRO A 152 -4.04 20.51 -2.36
N GLU A 153 -4.93 21.33 -1.79
CA GLU A 153 -5.01 21.56 -0.34
C GLU A 153 -5.46 20.29 0.40
N GLN A 154 -6.47 19.59 -0.14
CA GLN A 154 -6.91 18.30 0.42
C GLN A 154 -5.82 17.24 0.29
N ALA A 155 -5.07 17.25 -0.82
CA ALA A 155 -3.92 16.38 -0.99
C ALA A 155 -2.82 16.69 0.03
N ALA A 156 -2.51 17.97 0.27
CA ALA A 156 -1.54 18.40 1.29
C ALA A 156 -1.97 17.96 2.70
N GLU A 157 -3.24 18.13 3.05
CA GLU A 157 -3.80 17.68 4.33
C GLU A 157 -3.74 16.14 4.46
N ARG A 158 -3.99 15.40 3.36
CA ARG A 158 -3.86 13.94 3.32
C ARG A 158 -2.42 13.49 3.56
N LEU A 159 -1.47 14.12 2.87
CA LEU A 159 -0.05 13.86 3.05
C LEU A 159 0.40 14.20 4.47
N THR A 160 -0.10 15.31 5.05
CA THR A 160 0.15 15.66 6.46
C THR A 160 -0.28 14.54 7.41
N ARG A 161 -1.49 13.98 7.25
CA ARG A 161 -1.95 12.87 8.08
C ARG A 161 -1.10 11.60 7.93
N LEU A 162 -0.59 11.33 6.73
CA LEU A 162 0.35 10.23 6.53
C LEU A 162 1.66 10.48 7.28
N THR A 163 2.22 11.69 7.15
CA THR A 163 3.40 12.14 7.87
C THR A 163 3.21 12.02 9.38
N ASP A 164 2.06 12.45 9.92
CA ASP A 164 1.73 12.30 11.35
C ASP A 164 1.77 10.83 11.80
N GLY A 165 1.31 9.91 10.95
CA GLY A 165 1.41 8.47 11.18
C GLY A 165 2.85 7.97 11.23
N VAL A 166 3.72 8.50 10.35
CA VAL A 166 5.17 8.22 10.34
C VAL A 166 5.84 8.77 11.60
N VAL A 167 5.50 9.99 12.03
CA VAL A 167 5.99 10.56 13.30
C VAL A 167 5.54 9.70 14.47
N ALA A 168 4.28 9.26 14.48
CA ALA A 168 3.72 8.43 15.55
C ALA A 168 4.35 7.03 15.64
N SER A 169 4.87 6.47 14.53
CA SER A 169 5.63 5.22 14.56
C SER A 169 7.05 5.39 15.10
N GLY A 170 7.50 6.63 15.32
CA GLY A 170 8.86 6.97 15.69
C GLY A 170 9.82 7.06 14.49
N SER A 171 9.32 7.02 13.26
CA SER A 171 10.17 7.32 12.10
C SER A 171 10.42 8.83 11.99
N PRO A 172 11.59 9.27 11.49
CA PRO A 172 11.85 10.68 11.25
C PRO A 172 10.92 11.18 10.14
N ALA A 173 10.32 12.35 10.34
CA ALA A 173 9.45 13.03 9.38
C ALA A 173 9.21 14.47 9.85
N THR A 174 8.80 15.35 8.92
CA THR A 174 8.45 16.72 9.28
C THR A 174 7.30 16.75 10.29
N VAL A 175 7.35 17.70 11.22
CA VAL A 175 6.24 17.99 12.14
C VAL A 175 5.44 19.21 11.69
N ALA A 176 5.88 19.87 10.62
CA ALA A 176 5.15 20.97 10.02
C ALA A 176 4.06 20.43 9.08
N PRO A 177 2.87 21.03 9.04
CA PRO A 177 1.84 20.65 8.08
C PRO A 177 2.36 20.78 6.64
N ILE A 178 2.04 19.79 5.81
CA ILE A 178 2.40 19.81 4.40
C ILE A 178 1.57 20.88 3.69
N SER A 179 2.23 21.65 2.81
CA SER A 179 1.58 22.57 1.88
C SER A 179 2.07 22.32 0.45
N LEU A 180 1.15 22.37 -0.52
CA LEU A 180 1.49 22.28 -1.94
C LEU A 180 1.37 23.68 -2.56
N GLN A 181 2.43 24.15 -3.20
CA GLN A 181 2.46 25.47 -3.85
C GLN A 181 3.12 25.40 -5.23
N ALA A 182 2.74 26.34 -6.10
CA ALA A 182 3.32 26.50 -7.43
C ALA A 182 4.29 27.69 -7.45
N ALA A 183 5.52 27.49 -7.90
CA ALA A 183 6.46 28.59 -8.16
C ALA A 183 7.49 28.20 -9.22
N ASP A 184 8.07 29.20 -9.91
CA ASP A 184 9.21 28.99 -10.78
C ASP A 184 10.43 28.55 -9.96
N LEU A 185 11.04 27.44 -10.38
CA LEU A 185 12.17 26.83 -9.68
C LEU A 185 13.47 27.00 -10.48
N PRO A 186 14.60 27.24 -9.79
CA PRO A 186 15.90 27.41 -10.45
C PRO A 186 16.39 26.10 -11.08
N ASN A 187 17.38 26.20 -11.97
CA ASN A 187 18.12 25.06 -12.54
C ASN A 187 17.25 23.99 -13.23
N ASN A 188 16.09 24.38 -13.77
CA ASN A 188 15.09 23.47 -14.38
C ASN A 188 14.52 22.42 -13.40
N ASN A 189 14.62 22.64 -12.09
CA ASN A 189 14.00 21.76 -11.10
C ASN A 189 12.48 21.71 -11.31
N ARG A 190 11.90 20.53 -11.06
CA ARG A 190 10.46 20.28 -11.19
C ARG A 190 9.73 20.33 -9.84
N GLY A 191 10.47 20.12 -8.76
CA GLY A 191 9.99 20.16 -7.39
C GLY A 191 11.09 20.63 -6.44
N GLN A 192 10.66 21.06 -5.26
CA GLN A 192 11.51 21.34 -4.11
C GLN A 192 10.70 21.18 -2.82
N ALA A 193 11.23 20.40 -1.88
CA ALA A 193 10.73 20.31 -0.53
C ALA A 193 11.51 21.19 0.45
N ASP A 194 10.81 21.75 1.44
CA ASP A 194 11.38 22.33 2.65
C ASP A 194 10.85 21.55 3.85
N TYR A 195 11.74 20.76 4.45
CA TYR A 195 11.42 19.89 5.58
C TYR A 195 10.93 20.67 6.81
N PHE A 196 11.45 21.87 7.05
CA PHE A 196 11.23 22.57 8.32
C PHE A 196 9.87 23.26 8.40
N ASN A 197 9.33 23.68 7.25
CA ASN A 197 8.01 24.30 7.16
C ASN A 197 6.97 23.44 6.43
N GLY A 198 7.34 22.25 5.94
CA GLY A 198 6.44 21.31 5.27
C GLY A 198 6.07 21.71 3.85
N ALA A 199 6.69 22.76 3.28
CA ALA A 199 6.36 23.21 1.94
C ALA A 199 6.89 22.25 0.87
N ILE A 200 6.02 21.88 -0.07
CA ILE A 200 6.37 21.23 -1.33
C ILE A 200 6.03 22.22 -2.45
N THR A 201 7.07 22.76 -3.07
CA THR A 201 6.96 23.66 -4.21
C THR A 201 7.11 22.87 -5.48
N LEU A 202 6.12 22.92 -6.37
CA LEU A 202 6.16 22.29 -7.68
C LEU A 202 6.26 23.37 -8.75
N ARG A 203 6.95 23.05 -9.84
CA ARG A 203 6.94 23.91 -11.03
C ARG A 203 5.50 24.04 -11.56
N PRO A 204 5.08 25.20 -12.11
CA PRO A 204 3.66 25.42 -12.41
C PRO A 204 3.02 24.37 -13.35
N ASP A 205 3.76 23.86 -14.33
CA ASP A 205 3.30 22.81 -15.24
C ASP A 205 3.06 21.46 -14.52
N VAL A 206 3.91 21.13 -13.54
CA VAL A 206 3.75 19.94 -12.69
C VAL A 206 2.56 20.11 -11.75
N TYR A 207 2.45 21.27 -11.10
CA TYR A 207 1.36 21.58 -10.19
C TYR A 207 0.00 21.49 -10.89
N GLN A 208 -0.12 22.05 -12.11
CA GLN A 208 -1.36 22.00 -12.89
C GLN A 208 -1.78 20.58 -13.28
N VAL A 209 -0.82 19.68 -13.56
CA VAL A 209 -1.14 18.27 -13.81
C VAL A 209 -1.68 17.61 -12.54
N ILE A 210 -1.07 17.85 -11.39
CA ILE A 210 -1.56 17.34 -10.09
C ILE A 210 -2.96 17.86 -9.81
N GLU A 211 -3.19 19.17 -9.91
CA GLU A 211 -4.49 19.81 -9.69
C GLU A 211 -5.57 19.21 -10.59
N ARG A 212 -5.33 19.12 -11.90
CA ARG A 212 -6.27 18.52 -12.85
C ARG A 212 -6.56 17.05 -12.53
N SER A 213 -5.52 16.27 -12.29
CA SER A 213 -5.67 14.83 -12.00
C SER A 213 -6.40 14.57 -10.67
N LEU A 214 -6.19 15.44 -9.68
CA LEU A 214 -6.95 15.44 -8.43
C LEU A 214 -8.41 15.82 -8.68
N ALA A 215 -8.71 16.81 -9.53
CA ALA A 215 -10.08 17.17 -9.86
C ALA A 215 -10.83 16.05 -10.60
N ASP A 216 -10.17 15.41 -11.57
CA ASP A 216 -10.73 14.33 -12.42
C ASP A 216 -10.77 12.98 -11.71
N GLY A 217 -9.81 12.73 -10.81
CA GLY A 217 -9.71 11.48 -10.03
C GLY A 217 -9.06 10.36 -10.81
N THR A 218 -8.34 10.73 -11.86
CA THR A 218 -7.61 9.85 -12.76
C THR A 218 -6.33 10.53 -13.21
N ALA A 219 -5.29 9.75 -13.48
CA ALA A 219 -4.06 10.21 -14.13
C ALA A 219 -3.75 9.30 -15.32
N SER A 220 -3.39 9.89 -16.47
CA SER A 220 -2.91 9.14 -17.64
C SER A 220 -1.43 8.77 -17.51
N ALA A 221 -0.92 7.98 -18.46
CA ALA A 221 0.50 7.65 -18.55
C ALA A 221 1.41 8.90 -18.59
N GLU A 222 0.99 9.97 -19.26
CA GLU A 222 1.73 11.24 -19.35
C GLU A 222 1.79 11.98 -18.00
N ASP A 223 0.78 11.80 -17.15
CA ASP A 223 0.64 12.49 -15.87
C ASP A 223 1.49 11.84 -14.75
N LEU A 224 1.90 10.58 -14.95
CA LEU A 224 2.68 9.82 -13.95
C LEU A 224 3.96 10.53 -13.52
N ASN A 225 4.61 11.27 -14.42
CA ASN A 225 5.82 12.00 -14.06
C ASN A 225 5.53 13.12 -13.03
N ALA A 226 4.36 13.77 -13.09
CA ALA A 226 4.02 14.81 -12.13
C ALA A 226 3.79 14.22 -10.73
N PHE A 227 3.08 13.08 -10.65
CA PHE A 227 2.88 12.36 -9.38
C PHE A 227 4.17 11.77 -8.84
N PHE A 228 5.08 11.32 -9.70
CA PHE A 228 6.41 10.96 -9.27
C PHE A 228 7.13 12.16 -8.65
N THR A 229 7.12 13.33 -9.29
CA THR A 229 7.76 14.53 -8.72
C THR A 229 7.15 14.90 -7.38
N LEU A 230 5.82 14.90 -7.24
CA LEU A 230 5.16 15.10 -5.96
C LEU A 230 5.60 14.07 -4.91
N THR A 231 5.66 12.79 -5.30
CA THR A 231 6.08 11.70 -4.41
C THR A 231 7.54 11.86 -3.99
N HIS A 232 8.43 12.28 -4.89
CA HIS A 232 9.83 12.55 -4.60
C HIS A 232 9.97 13.67 -3.57
N GLU A 233 9.32 14.81 -3.78
CA GLU A 233 9.37 15.91 -2.82
C GLU A 233 8.69 15.54 -1.49
N TYR A 234 7.63 14.73 -1.52
CA TYR A 234 7.03 14.19 -0.30
C TYR A 234 7.97 13.23 0.44
N GLY A 235 8.78 12.44 -0.27
CA GLY A 235 9.78 11.58 0.33
C GLY A 235 10.82 12.35 1.16
N HIS A 236 11.16 13.58 0.76
CA HIS A 236 11.98 14.48 1.59
C HIS A 236 11.27 14.96 2.86
N GLN A 237 9.94 14.82 2.97
CA GLN A 237 9.16 15.15 4.17
C GLN A 237 9.00 13.93 5.10
N VAL A 238 9.09 12.71 4.57
CA VAL A 238 9.00 11.45 5.32
C VAL A 238 10.32 10.69 5.26
N GLY A 239 11.07 10.77 6.36
CA GLY A 239 12.43 10.29 6.44
C GLY A 239 13.31 11.32 7.14
N LEU A 240 14.59 11.31 6.82
CA LEU A 240 15.53 12.26 7.41
C LEU A 240 15.13 13.71 7.12
N PRO A 241 15.19 14.60 8.14
CA PRO A 241 15.43 16.01 7.87
C PRO A 241 16.67 16.08 7.01
N VAL A 242 16.55 16.60 5.78
CA VAL A 242 17.72 17.00 5.01
C VAL A 242 18.34 18.19 5.75
N LEU A 243 19.07 17.93 6.84
CA LEU A 243 19.83 18.93 7.55
C LEU A 243 20.77 19.54 6.51
N LYS A 244 20.65 20.85 6.30
CA LYS A 244 21.41 21.55 5.27
C LYS A 244 22.91 21.25 5.35
N SER A 245 23.46 21.15 6.57
CA SER A 245 24.84 20.77 6.83
C SER A 245 25.24 19.36 6.33
N VAL A 246 24.31 18.42 6.30
CA VAL A 246 24.52 17.07 5.76
C VAL A 246 24.45 17.10 4.23
N ALA A 247 23.49 17.83 3.66
CA ALA A 247 23.29 17.94 2.22
C ALA A 247 24.31 18.83 1.49
N ASP A 248 25.02 19.70 2.21
CA ASP A 248 26.12 20.49 1.65
C ASP A 248 27.34 19.63 1.31
N VAL A 249 27.43 18.40 1.85
CA VAL A 249 28.45 17.42 1.45
C VAL A 249 27.99 16.72 0.17
N PRO A 250 28.73 16.84 -0.97
CA PRO A 250 28.30 16.30 -2.26
C PRO A 250 27.93 14.81 -2.24
N GLY A 251 28.74 13.96 -1.60
CA GLY A 251 28.46 12.53 -1.48
C GLY A 251 27.15 12.26 -0.74
N ASN A 252 26.93 12.90 0.41
CA ASN A 252 25.68 12.73 1.17
C ASN A 252 24.46 13.14 0.35
N LYS A 253 24.55 14.26 -0.36
CA LYS A 253 23.47 14.70 -1.25
C LYS A 253 23.16 13.69 -2.34
N ALA A 254 24.20 13.18 -3.02
CA ALA A 254 24.02 12.18 -4.06
C ALA A 254 23.36 10.91 -3.52
N LEU A 255 23.74 10.47 -2.32
CA LEU A 255 23.18 9.28 -1.69
C LEU A 255 21.71 9.50 -1.24
N ILE A 256 21.41 10.63 -0.61
CA ILE A 256 20.05 10.99 -0.18
C ILE A 256 19.11 11.06 -1.39
N GLU A 257 19.50 11.76 -2.45
CA GLU A 257 18.68 11.86 -3.67
C GLU A 257 18.53 10.50 -4.37
N ALA A 258 19.56 9.66 -4.40
CA ALA A 258 19.47 8.32 -4.97
C ALA A 258 18.52 7.41 -4.20
N VAL A 259 18.57 7.43 -2.87
CA VAL A 259 17.65 6.69 -1.99
C VAL A 259 16.22 7.20 -2.18
N ASN A 260 16.01 8.51 -2.13
CA ASN A 260 14.68 9.11 -2.27
C ASN A 260 14.06 8.84 -3.66
N GLU A 261 14.85 8.94 -4.74
CA GLU A 261 14.42 8.65 -6.11
C GLU A 261 13.96 7.18 -6.24
N LEU A 262 14.72 6.22 -5.69
CA LEU A 262 14.35 4.79 -5.72
C LEU A 262 13.11 4.51 -4.87
N TRP A 263 12.99 5.16 -3.71
CA TRP A 263 11.79 5.07 -2.87
C TRP A 263 10.57 5.60 -3.61
N ALA A 264 10.66 6.82 -4.16
CA ALA A 264 9.56 7.51 -4.81
C ALA A 264 9.02 6.76 -6.02
N ARG A 265 9.88 6.10 -6.81
CA ARG A 265 9.43 5.29 -7.96
C ARG A 265 8.50 4.15 -7.54
N ASN A 266 8.79 3.51 -6.41
CA ASN A 266 7.97 2.43 -5.88
C ASN A 266 6.77 2.94 -5.07
N ALA A 267 6.90 4.11 -4.43
CA ALA A 267 5.85 4.70 -3.60
C ALA A 267 4.79 5.49 -4.40
N THR A 268 5.07 5.87 -5.66
CA THR A 268 4.19 6.75 -6.46
C THR A 268 2.78 6.19 -6.56
N GLY A 269 2.63 4.88 -6.83
CA GLY A 269 1.31 4.25 -6.90
C GLY A 269 0.52 4.34 -5.60
N MET A 270 1.17 4.02 -4.47
CA MET A 270 0.58 4.13 -3.14
C MET A 270 0.16 5.56 -2.81
N VAL A 271 0.98 6.56 -3.15
CA VAL A 271 0.64 7.98 -2.93
C VAL A 271 -0.57 8.36 -3.77
N MET A 272 -0.61 8.00 -5.06
CA MET A 272 -1.76 8.25 -5.92
C MET A 272 -3.05 7.61 -5.39
N GLU A 273 -2.99 6.35 -4.99
CA GLU A 273 -4.13 5.65 -4.37
C GLU A 273 -4.60 6.34 -3.09
N THR A 274 -3.66 6.80 -2.25
CA THR A 274 -3.98 7.51 -1.01
C THR A 274 -4.63 8.86 -1.25
N LEU A 275 -4.27 9.54 -2.34
CA LEU A 275 -4.92 10.76 -2.80
C LEU A 275 -6.26 10.49 -3.51
N GLY A 276 -6.59 9.22 -3.78
CA GLY A 276 -7.80 8.81 -4.48
C GLY A 276 -7.73 9.01 -6.00
N VAL A 277 -6.53 9.06 -6.57
CA VAL A 277 -6.29 9.19 -8.02
C VAL A 277 -6.12 7.79 -8.62
N ARG A 278 -6.99 7.43 -9.57
CA ARG A 278 -6.91 6.16 -10.29
C ARG A 278 -5.91 6.26 -11.45
N TYR A 279 -5.16 5.19 -11.66
CA TYR A 279 -4.22 5.07 -12.78
C TYR A 279 -4.21 3.61 -13.27
N GLN A 280 -3.63 3.36 -14.44
CA GLN A 280 -3.41 1.99 -14.93
C GLN A 280 -2.10 1.44 -14.34
N PRO A 281 -2.12 0.37 -13.52
CA PRO A 281 -0.91 -0.17 -12.92
C PRO A 281 0.15 -0.57 -13.95
N ARG A 282 -0.28 -1.07 -15.11
CA ARG A 282 0.61 -1.42 -16.22
C ARG A 282 1.37 -0.22 -16.77
N GLU A 283 0.71 0.94 -16.89
CA GLU A 283 1.36 2.16 -17.37
C GLU A 283 2.39 2.65 -16.36
N LEU A 284 2.09 2.57 -15.05
CA LEU A 284 3.05 2.90 -14.00
C LEU A 284 4.29 1.99 -14.06
N THR A 285 4.11 0.68 -14.17
CA THR A 285 5.25 -0.25 -14.30
C THR A 285 6.08 0.06 -15.54
N GLN A 286 5.44 0.25 -16.70
CA GLN A 286 6.14 0.58 -17.95
C GLN A 286 6.90 1.91 -17.85
N TRP A 287 6.29 2.92 -17.24
CA TRP A 287 6.92 4.22 -17.02
C TRP A 287 8.14 4.12 -16.09
N ILE A 288 8.06 3.35 -15.00
CA ILE A 288 9.19 3.10 -14.09
C ILE A 288 10.35 2.43 -14.83
N ASP A 289 10.05 1.44 -15.67
CA ASP A 289 11.05 0.65 -16.40
C ASP A 289 11.74 1.44 -17.51
N GLN A 290 11.01 2.29 -18.23
CA GLN A 290 11.53 3.06 -19.36
C GLN A 290 12.26 4.34 -18.95
N ARG A 291 12.01 4.84 -17.74
CA ARG A 291 12.54 6.13 -17.30
C ARG A 291 13.98 6.00 -16.83
N SER A 292 14.87 6.72 -17.52
CA SER A 292 16.28 6.84 -17.13
C SER A 292 16.44 7.26 -15.68
N TYR A 293 17.51 6.77 -15.07
CA TYR A 293 17.94 7.15 -13.73
C TYR A 293 18.98 8.27 -13.83
N PRO A 294 19.03 9.20 -12.85
CA PRO A 294 20.25 9.95 -12.60
C PRO A 294 21.43 8.99 -12.42
N SER A 295 22.64 9.38 -12.84
CA SER A 295 23.81 8.49 -12.84
C SER A 295 24.11 7.90 -11.45
N TRP A 296 23.90 8.67 -10.38
CA TRP A 296 24.08 8.21 -9.00
C TRP A 296 23.05 7.16 -8.60
N THR A 297 21.79 7.34 -8.99
CA THR A 297 20.71 6.37 -8.72
C THR A 297 20.93 5.08 -9.48
N ASP A 298 21.35 5.18 -10.75
CA ASP A 298 21.68 4.01 -11.56
C ASP A 298 22.86 3.23 -10.96
N GLY A 299 23.91 3.95 -10.54
CA GLY A 299 25.06 3.36 -9.84
C GLY A 299 24.67 2.62 -8.57
N LEU A 300 23.82 3.21 -7.72
CA LEU A 300 23.33 2.56 -6.50
C LEU A 300 22.54 1.29 -6.83
N ARG A 301 21.59 1.36 -7.78
CA ARG A 301 20.79 0.20 -8.22
C ARG A 301 21.68 -0.93 -8.76
N GLN A 302 22.67 -0.61 -9.59
CA GLN A 302 23.60 -1.59 -10.13
C GLN A 302 24.42 -2.27 -9.02
N VAL A 303 24.92 -1.50 -8.06
CA VAL A 303 25.69 -2.03 -6.92
C VAL A 303 24.85 -2.95 -6.05
N LEU A 304 23.61 -2.55 -5.69
CA LEU A 304 22.72 -3.39 -4.89
C LEU A 304 22.33 -4.68 -5.63
N GLY A 305 22.10 -4.60 -6.94
CA GLY A 305 21.85 -5.77 -7.79
C GLY A 305 23.05 -6.73 -7.84
N ALA A 306 24.26 -6.20 -8.04
CA ALA A 306 25.50 -7.00 -8.02
C ALA A 306 25.79 -7.61 -6.62
N ALA A 307 25.35 -6.93 -5.56
CA ALA A 307 25.38 -7.47 -4.20
C ALA A 307 24.39 -8.64 -3.99
N GLY A 308 23.49 -8.90 -4.94
CA GLY A 308 22.57 -10.03 -4.96
C GLY A 308 21.14 -9.69 -4.52
N LEU A 309 20.78 -8.41 -4.37
CA LEU A 309 19.42 -8.02 -4.03
C LEU A 309 18.52 -8.03 -5.27
N SER A 310 17.41 -8.76 -5.19
CA SER A 310 16.29 -8.63 -6.13
C SER A 310 15.68 -7.23 -6.08
N ASN A 311 14.90 -6.85 -7.10
CA ASN A 311 14.24 -5.53 -7.13
C ASN A 311 13.37 -5.26 -5.88
N ALA A 312 12.70 -6.28 -5.35
CA ALA A 312 11.89 -6.16 -4.14
C ALA A 312 12.74 -5.93 -2.89
N GLU A 313 13.88 -6.62 -2.77
CA GLU A 313 14.82 -6.42 -1.67
C GLU A 313 15.52 -5.06 -1.74
N GLN A 314 15.82 -4.58 -2.96
CA GLN A 314 16.34 -3.23 -3.16
C GLN A 314 15.34 -2.19 -2.67
N TYR A 315 14.05 -2.36 -2.98
CA TYR A 315 13.01 -1.46 -2.48
C TYR A 315 12.93 -1.47 -0.96
N GLN A 316 12.87 -2.66 -0.34
CA GLN A 316 12.83 -2.76 1.13
C GLN A 316 14.07 -2.11 1.76
N PHE A 317 15.25 -2.38 1.21
CA PHE A 317 16.50 -1.80 1.70
C PHE A 317 16.51 -0.26 1.60
N VAL A 318 16.05 0.29 0.48
CA VAL A 318 15.91 1.73 0.29
C VAL A 318 14.86 2.34 1.22
N ALA A 319 13.74 1.65 1.47
CA ALA A 319 12.74 2.07 2.44
C ALA A 319 13.31 2.08 3.87
N ASP A 320 14.11 1.08 4.25
CA ASP A 320 14.78 1.02 5.54
C ASP A 320 15.80 2.16 5.69
N LEU A 321 16.55 2.46 4.64
CA LEU A 321 17.44 3.63 4.59
C LEU A 321 16.64 4.91 4.79
N ASN A 322 15.55 5.11 4.05
CA ASN A 322 14.75 6.33 4.14
C ASN A 322 14.15 6.56 5.54
N HIS A 323 13.86 5.49 6.29
CA HIS A 323 13.39 5.56 7.67
C HIS A 323 14.51 5.63 8.73
N ASN A 324 15.78 5.51 8.36
CA ASN A 324 16.89 5.63 9.31
C ASN A 324 17.10 7.11 9.70
N ARG A 325 17.42 7.35 10.98
CA ARG A 325 17.57 8.69 11.58
C ARG A 325 18.97 9.29 11.45
N ASP A 326 19.96 8.54 10.97
CA ASP A 326 21.34 9.04 10.77
C ASP A 326 21.81 8.85 9.31
N PRO A 327 22.04 9.94 8.55
CA PRO A 327 22.59 9.87 7.19
C PRO A 327 24.00 9.25 7.13
N GLY A 328 24.79 9.35 8.20
CA GLY A 328 26.10 8.71 8.32
C GLY A 328 26.01 7.20 8.29
N GLU A 329 24.91 6.64 8.83
CA GLU A 329 24.68 5.20 8.83
C GLU A 329 24.26 4.65 7.48
N PHE A 330 23.82 5.48 6.52
CA PHE A 330 23.43 4.99 5.19
C PHE A 330 24.62 4.31 4.51
N SER A 331 25.77 4.98 4.57
CA SER A 331 27.02 4.46 4.03
C SER A 331 27.41 3.17 4.75
N ASP A 332 27.28 3.13 6.07
CA ASP A 332 27.62 1.95 6.88
C ASP A 332 26.69 0.76 6.58
N MET A 333 25.40 1.00 6.39
CA MET A 333 24.42 -0.03 6.01
C MET A 333 24.74 -0.62 4.64
N ILE A 334 25.09 0.23 3.66
CA ILE A 334 25.51 -0.22 2.33
C ILE A 334 26.82 -0.99 2.44
N TRP A 335 27.85 -0.46 3.09
CA TRP A 335 29.12 -1.18 3.26
C TRP A 335 28.97 -2.50 4.02
N LYS A 336 28.12 -2.56 5.04
CA LYS A 336 27.79 -3.78 5.76
C LYS A 336 27.15 -4.83 4.86
N LEU A 337 26.28 -4.41 3.93
CA LEU A 337 25.73 -5.29 2.91
C LEU A 337 26.83 -5.81 1.98
N LEU A 338 27.67 -4.92 1.43
CA LEU A 338 28.72 -5.28 0.48
C LEU A 338 29.82 -6.16 1.10
N LYS A 339 30.15 -5.95 2.38
CA LYS A 339 31.08 -6.80 3.15
C LYS A 339 30.63 -8.25 3.24
N LYS A 340 29.31 -8.53 3.24
CA LYS A 340 28.80 -9.92 3.17
C LYS A 340 29.14 -10.61 1.85
N ARG A 341 29.41 -9.83 0.80
CA ARG A 341 29.83 -10.31 -0.53
C ARG A 341 31.34 -10.25 -0.71
N GLY A 342 32.12 -10.04 0.35
CA GLY A 342 33.59 -10.09 0.29
C GLY A 342 34.27 -8.80 -0.16
N VAL A 343 33.51 -7.72 -0.38
CA VAL A 343 34.06 -6.40 -0.69
C VAL A 343 34.54 -5.71 0.59
N THR A 344 35.73 -5.14 0.56
CA THR A 344 36.30 -4.38 1.67
C THR A 344 36.32 -2.89 1.32
N GLY A 345 35.33 -2.13 1.78
CA GLY A 345 35.25 -0.67 1.62
C GLY A 345 34.60 -0.01 2.83
N GLU A 346 34.92 1.27 3.04
CA GLU A 346 34.46 2.12 4.16
C GLU A 346 34.36 3.59 3.74
N GLY A 347 33.74 4.42 4.58
CA GLY A 347 33.59 5.86 4.35
C GLY A 347 32.31 6.22 3.59
N ASN A 348 32.20 7.47 3.17
CA ASN A 348 30.99 8.00 2.53
C ASN A 348 30.70 7.29 1.20
N PHE A 349 29.65 6.47 1.15
CA PHE A 349 29.28 5.72 -0.04
C PHE A 349 28.80 6.65 -1.18
N GLY A 350 28.27 7.82 -0.85
CA GLY A 350 27.93 8.85 -1.83
C GLY A 350 29.14 9.34 -2.65
N GLU A 351 30.33 9.34 -2.07
CA GLU A 351 31.59 9.66 -2.80
C GLU A 351 32.00 8.56 -3.79
N VAL A 352 31.46 7.35 -3.64
CA VAL A 352 31.55 6.29 -4.65
C VAL A 352 30.58 6.60 -5.79
N LEU A 353 29.33 6.96 -5.46
CA LEU A 353 28.29 7.28 -6.44
C LEU A 353 28.66 8.47 -7.35
N LEU A 354 29.41 9.44 -6.82
CA LEU A 354 29.91 10.58 -7.60
C LEU A 354 30.97 10.22 -8.66
N SER A 355 31.47 8.99 -8.69
CA SER A 355 32.55 8.57 -9.59
C SER A 355 32.23 7.28 -10.33
N GLU A 356 31.97 7.40 -11.63
CA GLU A 356 31.75 6.25 -12.53
C GLU A 356 32.90 5.23 -12.46
N LYS A 357 34.14 5.70 -12.33
CA LYS A 357 35.31 4.83 -12.17
C LYS A 357 35.25 4.02 -10.87
N LYS A 358 34.83 4.63 -9.75
CA LYS A 358 34.70 3.92 -8.46
C LYS A 358 33.53 2.94 -8.50
N ILE A 359 32.40 3.30 -9.11
CA ILE A 359 31.26 2.39 -9.34
C ILE A 359 31.72 1.19 -10.16
N ALA A 360 32.39 1.41 -11.30
CA ALA A 360 32.85 0.33 -12.17
C ALA A 360 33.85 -0.61 -11.47
N ALA A 361 34.78 -0.07 -10.68
CA ALA A 361 35.70 -0.87 -9.87
C ALA A 361 34.94 -1.75 -8.86
N LEU A 362 33.99 -1.15 -8.13
CA LEU A 362 33.18 -1.84 -7.14
C LEU A 362 32.30 -2.95 -7.75
N LEU A 363 31.69 -2.69 -8.90
CA LEU A 363 30.94 -3.70 -9.66
C LEU A 363 31.84 -4.83 -10.13
N GLY A 364 33.07 -4.51 -10.54
CA GLY A 364 34.11 -5.50 -10.83
C GLY A 364 34.36 -6.43 -9.65
N GLU A 365 34.61 -5.87 -8.47
CA GLU A 365 34.84 -6.66 -7.24
C GLU A 365 33.64 -7.54 -6.87
N LEU A 366 32.43 -7.02 -6.95
CA LEU A 366 31.20 -7.75 -6.65
C LEU A 366 30.95 -8.91 -7.62
N ASN A 367 31.24 -8.71 -8.90
CA ASN A 367 31.04 -9.73 -9.94
C ASN A 367 32.07 -10.88 -9.85
N HIS A 368 33.25 -10.63 -9.28
CA HIS A 368 34.30 -11.65 -9.08
C HIS A 368 34.25 -12.30 -7.69
N SER A 369 33.37 -11.82 -6.82
CA SER A 369 33.21 -12.38 -5.48
C SER A 369 32.27 -13.59 -5.50
N PRO A 370 32.71 -14.77 -5.02
CA PRO A 370 31.92 -16.00 -5.12
C PRO A 370 30.55 -15.83 -4.46
N SER A 371 29.48 -16.21 -5.16
CA SER A 371 28.15 -16.37 -4.56
C SER A 371 28.27 -17.42 -3.46
N ARG A 372 28.15 -17.00 -2.20
CA ARG A 372 28.10 -17.94 -1.06
C ARG A 372 26.70 -18.48 -0.88
#